data_AF-A0A379AHP6-F1
#
_entry.id   AF-A0A379AHP6-F1
#
_cell.length_a   1.000
_cell.length_b   1.000
_cell.length_c   1.000
_cell.angle_alpha   90.00
_cell.angle_beta   90.00
_cell.angle_gamma   90.00
#
_symmetry.space_group_name_H-M   'P 1'
#
loop_
_entity.id
_entity.type
_entity.pdbx_description
1 polymer ?
#
loop_
_entity_poly.entity_id
_entity_poly.type
_entity_poly.pdbx_seq_one_letter_code
_entity_poly.pdbx_strand_id
1 'polypeptide(L)' 'MHCCAIRRDGFERVKDLVLKARKRCDVTHARDPAITAEWYDSLKSETGERVLAGMCETIEGGPLG' A
#
# COMPACT_ATOMS: atom_id res chain seq x y z
N MET A 1 -10.42 -29.12 -6.56
CA MET A 1 -9.71 -28.40 -5.48
C MET A 1 -8.89 -27.20 -5.96
N HIS A 2 -8.30 -27.21 -7.17
CA HIS A 2 -7.44 -26.12 -7.69
C HIS A 2 -8.13 -24.73 -7.80
N CYS A 3 -9.41 -24.69 -8.21
CA CYS A 3 -10.17 -23.44 -8.36
C CYS A 3 -10.48 -22.73 -7.02
N CYS A 4 -10.47 -23.48 -5.90
CA CYS A 4 -10.75 -22.93 -4.57
C CYS A 4 -9.52 -22.25 -3.95
N ALA A 5 -8.32 -22.77 -4.24
CA ALA A 5 -7.05 -22.16 -3.84
C ALA A 5 -6.81 -20.83 -4.57
N ILE A 6 -6.97 -20.80 -5.91
CA ILE A 6 -6.85 -19.58 -6.73
C ILE A 6 -7.78 -18.46 -6.21
N ARG A 7 -9.03 -18.82 -5.85
CA ARG A 7 -10.00 -17.87 -5.30
C ARG A 7 -9.60 -17.32 -3.92
N ARG A 8 -8.99 -18.15 -3.08
CA ARG A 8 -8.56 -17.75 -1.72
C ARG A 8 -7.39 -16.79 -1.78
N ASP A 9 -6.39 -17.09 -2.59
CA ASP A 9 -5.16 -16.29 -2.69
C ASP A 9 -5.43 -14.92 -3.34
N GLY A 10 -6.29 -14.89 -4.36
CA GLY A 10 -6.74 -13.63 -4.96
C GLY A 10 -7.57 -12.76 -4.00
N PHE A 11 -8.38 -13.37 -3.12
CA PHE A 11 -9.22 -12.63 -2.19
C PHE A 11 -8.41 -11.90 -1.11
N GLU A 12 -7.48 -12.58 -0.44
CA GLU A 12 -6.64 -11.94 0.58
C GLU A 12 -5.76 -10.84 -0.03
N ARG A 13 -5.20 -11.08 -1.23
CA ARG A 13 -4.42 -10.06 -1.93
C ARG A 13 -5.22 -8.81 -2.25
N VAL A 14 -6.42 -8.96 -2.82
CA VAL A 14 -7.29 -7.82 -3.16
C VAL A 14 -7.70 -7.06 -1.90
N LYS A 15 -8.03 -7.78 -0.82
CA LYS A 15 -8.35 -7.19 0.48
C LYS A 15 -7.18 -6.33 1.00
N ASP A 16 -5.96 -6.85 0.98
CA ASP A 16 -4.78 -6.11 1.44
C ASP A 16 -4.52 -4.87 0.58
N LEU A 17 -4.68 -4.96 -0.75
CA LEU A 17 -4.55 -3.81 -1.65
C LEU A 17 -5.58 -2.72 -1.32
N VAL A 18 -6.84 -3.09 -1.12
CA VAL A 18 -7.91 -2.14 -0.76
C VAL A 18 -7.62 -1.47 0.58
N LEU A 19 -7.17 -2.21 1.58
CA LEU A 19 -6.82 -1.65 2.89
C LEU A 19 -5.59 -0.74 2.82
N LYS A 20 -4.56 -1.11 2.05
CA LYS A 20 -3.37 -0.27 1.81
C LYS A 20 -3.74 1.03 1.11
N ALA A 21 -4.58 0.95 0.07
CA ALA A 21 -5.10 2.12 -0.65
C ALA A 21 -5.93 3.03 0.26
N ARG A 22 -6.81 2.46 1.09
CA ARG A 22 -7.58 3.22 2.07
C ARG A 22 -6.70 3.96 3.06
N LYS A 23 -5.71 3.28 3.64
CA LYS A 23 -4.77 3.91 4.58
C LYS A 23 -3.99 5.06 3.92
N ARG A 24 -3.58 4.90 2.66
CA ARG A 24 -2.91 5.97 1.91
C ARG A 24 -3.83 7.15 1.65
N CYS A 25 -5.08 6.88 1.25
CA CYS A 25 -6.12 7.89 1.05
C CYS A 25 -6.34 8.72 2.32
N ASP A 26 -6.50 8.07 3.48
CA ASP A 26 -6.68 8.73 4.78
C ASP A 26 -5.55 9.74 5.07
N VAL A 27 -4.29 9.35 4.80
CA VAL A 27 -3.12 10.22 5.03
C VAL A 27 -2.99 11.31 3.96
N THR A 28 -3.25 11.02 2.70
CA THR A 28 -3.08 11.99 1.60
C THR A 28 -4.19 13.04 1.57
N HIS A 29 -5.40 12.70 2.02
CA HIS A 29 -6.56 13.60 2.02
C HIS A 29 -6.91 14.18 3.39
N ALA A 30 -5.93 14.25 4.30
CA ALA A 30 -6.05 14.92 5.58
C ALA A 30 -7.23 14.46 6.45
N ARG A 31 -7.49 13.14 6.48
CA ARG A 31 -8.44 12.57 7.44
C ARG A 31 -8.00 12.87 8.87
N ASP A 32 -6.69 12.87 9.12
CA ASP A 32 -6.06 13.47 10.29
C ASP A 32 -4.99 14.47 9.82
N PRO A 33 -5.20 15.78 10.01
CA PRO A 33 -4.26 16.81 9.56
C PRO A 33 -2.85 16.69 10.16
N ALA A 34 -2.72 16.20 11.39
CA ALA A 34 -1.42 16.07 12.05
C ALA A 34 -0.59 14.96 11.38
N ILE A 35 -1.22 13.83 11.08
CA ILE A 35 -0.56 12.72 10.36
C ILE A 35 -0.17 13.14 8.94
N THR A 36 -1.02 13.92 8.26
CA THR A 36 -0.70 14.44 6.93
C THR A 36 0.46 15.44 6.97
N ALA A 37 0.52 16.32 7.97
CA ALA A 37 1.63 17.25 8.15
C ALA A 37 2.95 16.50 8.42
N GLU A 38 2.93 15.51 9.31
CA GLU A 38 4.08 14.63 9.56
C GLU A 38 4.53 13.90 8.29
N TRP A 39 3.58 13.40 7.50
CA TRP A 39 3.88 12.78 6.21
C TRP A 39 4.56 13.77 5.26
N TYR A 40 4.06 15.00 5.13
CA TYR A 40 4.71 16.03 4.32
C TYR A 40 6.12 16.39 4.82
N ASP A 41 6.33 16.45 6.14
CA ASP A 41 7.65 16.69 6.70
C ASP A 41 8.62 15.55 6.39
N SER A 42 8.18 14.30 6.47
CA SER A 42 9.00 13.15 6.08
C SER A 42 9.46 13.23 4.61
N LEU A 43 8.58 13.69 3.71
CA LEU A 43 8.84 13.80 2.28
C LEU A 43 9.92 14.85 1.95
N LYS A 44 10.10 15.87 2.79
CA LYS A 44 11.14 16.90 2.57
C LYS A 44 12.56 16.32 2.68
N SER A 45 12.73 15.26 3.47
CA SER A 45 14.01 14.56 3.69
C SER A 45 14.11 13.21 2.95
N GLU A 46 13.10 12.87 2.16
CA GLU A 46 13.03 11.56 1.51
C GLU A 46 14.00 11.48 0.32
N THR A 47 14.76 10.40 0.24
CA THR A 47 15.71 10.14 -0.87
C THR A 47 15.03 9.41 -2.04
N GLY A 48 13.84 8.85 -1.81
CA GLY A 48 13.08 8.05 -2.75
C GLY A 48 13.15 6.56 -2.44
N GLU A 49 14.14 6.12 -1.65
CA GLU A 49 14.34 4.71 -1.29
C GLU A 49 13.10 4.11 -0.62
N ARG A 50 12.47 4.84 0.32
CA ARG A 50 11.29 4.29 1.03
C ARG A 50 10.06 4.21 0.15
N VAL A 51 9.88 5.20 -0.72
CA VAL A 51 8.75 5.24 -1.66
C VAL A 51 8.88 4.12 -2.68
N LEU A 52 10.07 3.97 -3.27
CA LEU A 52 10.36 2.91 -4.23
C LEU A 52 10.24 1.52 -3.60
N ALA A 53 10.76 1.32 -2.38
CA ALA A 53 10.60 0.06 -1.67
C ALA A 53 9.12 -0.30 -1.45
N GLY A 54 8.30 0.66 -1.04
CA GLY A 54 6.85 0.45 -0.88
C GLY A 54 6.12 0.17 -2.19
N MET A 55 6.58 0.74 -3.31
CA MET A 55 6.08 0.42 -4.65
C MET A 55 6.48 -0.99 -5.07
N CYS A 56 7.75 -1.38 -4.93
CA CYS A 56 8.23 -2.72 -5.25
C CYS A 56 7.49 -3.79 -4.45
N GLU A 57 7.34 -3.61 -3.13
CA GLU A 57 6.55 -4.53 -2.27
C GLU A 57 5.11 -4.69 -2.79
N THR A 58 4.52 -3.62 -3.30
CA THR A 58 3.16 -3.64 -3.85
C THR A 58 3.12 -4.30 -5.23
N ILE A 59 4.16 -4.19 -6.04
CA ILE A 59 4.23 -4.86 -7.35
C ILE A 59 4.52 -6.35 -7.15
N GLU A 60 5.62 -6.67 -6.46
CA GLU A 60 6.16 -8.02 -6.21
C GLU A 60 5.22 -8.92 -5.42
N GLY A 61 4.28 -8.34 -4.65
CA GLY A 61 3.22 -9.11 -4.01
C GLY A 61 2.15 -9.64 -4.97
N GLY A 62 2.28 -9.40 -6.28
CA GLY A 62 1.40 -9.92 -7.32
C GLY A 62 1.68 -11.40 -7.65
N PRO A 63 0.78 -12.05 -8.41
CA PRO A 63 0.89 -13.48 -8.73
C PRO A 63 2.09 -13.84 -9.64
N LEU A 64 2.82 -12.86 -10.14
CA LEU A 64 3.96 -13.05 -11.05
C LEU A 64 5.30 -12.60 -10.45
N GLY A 65 5.29 -12.02 -9.24
CA GLY A 65 6.37 -11.11 -8.81
C GLY A 65 6.19 -9.78 -9.52
#